data_AF-A0A1Y4R4R3-F1
#
_entry.id   AF-A0A1Y4R4R3-F1
#
_cell.length_a   1.000
_cell.length_b   1.000
_cell.length_c   1.000
_cell.angle_alpha   90.00
_cell.angle_beta   90.00
_cell.angle_gamma   90.00
#
_symmetry.space_group_name_H-M   'P 1'
#
loop_
_entity.id
_entity.type
_entity.pdbx_description
1 polymer ?
#
loop_
_entity_poly.entity_id
_entity_poly.type
_entity_poly.pdbx_seq_one_letter_code
_entity_poly.pdbx_strand_id
1 'polypeptide(L)'
;MGREGTEDVKELAKSVAETAKEQVVHFLTEEEQAAQKAAQPAKKVAARRGNPDGPKGKIVHARVDERLIHGQVAMVWTNTVGASRIVVVNDAALKDPMVLSGLKMAKPAGVKLSIVTVKRAVQRFKENAYAGDRVFVITKNVTDMAELIRQGVEIERVNVGNVAKREGSKNIKKSVNLTEKDIADIHEMIDGGHPVTAQMIPNESDQSILEYMK
;
A
#
# COMPACT_ATOMS: atom_id res chain seq x y z
N MET A 1 -1.68 1.63 -77.44
CA MET A 1 -0.52 1.28 -76.59
C MET A 1 -0.45 2.29 -75.44
N GLY A 2 -0.57 1.87 -74.18
CA GLY A 2 -0.31 2.76 -73.04
C GLY A 2 -1.16 2.60 -71.76
N ARG A 3 -1.71 1.41 -71.44
CA ARG A 3 -2.45 1.22 -70.17
C ARG A 3 -1.98 0.07 -69.26
N GLU A 4 -1.00 -0.75 -69.67
CA GLU A 4 -0.56 -1.88 -68.85
C GLU A 4 0.52 -1.52 -67.81
N GLY A 5 1.31 -0.46 -68.01
CA GLY A 5 2.46 -0.17 -67.13
C GLY A 5 2.16 0.62 -65.83
N THR A 6 0.92 1.06 -65.60
CA THR A 6 0.59 1.95 -64.45
C THR A 6 -0.16 1.26 -63.31
N GLU A 7 -0.78 0.11 -63.57
CA GLU A 7 -1.45 -0.70 -62.55
C GLU A 7 -0.43 -1.55 -61.79
N ASP A 8 0.53 -2.16 -62.50
CA ASP A 8 1.62 -2.95 -61.91
C ASP A 8 2.49 -2.15 -60.93
N VAL A 9 2.78 -0.88 -61.21
CA VAL A 9 3.59 -0.02 -60.33
C VAL A 9 2.84 0.35 -59.06
N LYS A 10 1.51 0.52 -59.13
CA LYS A 10 0.68 0.79 -57.95
C LYS A 10 0.53 -0.45 -57.08
N GLU A 11 0.39 -1.62 -57.69
CA GLU A 11 0.27 -2.88 -56.97
C GLU A 11 1.59 -3.26 -56.27
N LEU A 12 2.73 -3.04 -56.95
CA LEU A 12 4.06 -3.19 -56.35
C LEU A 12 4.32 -2.19 -55.22
N ALA A 13 3.90 -0.93 -55.35
CA ALA A 13 4.02 0.04 -54.27
C ALA A 13 3.16 -0.34 -53.04
N LYS A 14 2.01 -0.98 -53.27
CA LYS A 14 1.12 -1.46 -52.20
C LYS A 14 1.71 -2.65 -51.45
N SER A 15 2.27 -3.62 -52.17
CA SER A 15 2.89 -4.80 -51.57
C SER A 15 4.16 -4.45 -50.78
N VAL A 16 4.96 -3.49 -51.26
CA VAL A 16 6.12 -2.97 -50.52
C VAL A 16 5.67 -2.24 -49.24
N ALA A 17 4.58 -1.47 -49.29
CA ALA A 17 4.04 -0.78 -48.11
C ALA A 17 3.42 -1.74 -47.08
N GLU A 18 2.80 -2.84 -47.51
CA GLU A 18 2.29 -3.89 -46.62
C GLU A 18 3.42 -4.69 -45.98
N THR A 19 4.43 -5.07 -46.76
CA THR A 19 5.60 -5.80 -46.25
C THR A 19 6.39 -4.96 -45.24
N ALA A 20 6.55 -3.65 -45.51
CA ALA A 20 7.19 -2.72 -44.58
C ALA A 20 6.38 -2.55 -43.29
N LYS A 21 5.04 -2.54 -43.36
CA LYS A 21 4.18 -2.51 -42.17
C LYS A 21 4.29 -3.78 -41.35
N GLU A 22 4.31 -4.96 -41.97
CA GLU A 22 4.45 -6.25 -41.29
C GLU A 22 5.80 -6.40 -40.58
N GLN A 23 6.90 -5.93 -41.21
CA GLN A 23 8.22 -5.94 -40.60
C GLN A 23 8.35 -4.97 -39.41
N VAL A 24 7.62 -3.86 -39.41
CA VAL A 24 7.55 -2.92 -38.27
C VAL A 24 6.80 -3.52 -37.08
N VAL A 25 5.82 -4.40 -37.29
CA VAL A 25 5.11 -5.06 -36.17
C VAL A 25 6.00 -6.08 -35.44
N HIS A 26 7.00 -6.64 -36.12
CA HIS A 26 7.88 -7.67 -35.57
C HIS A 26 9.13 -7.11 -34.83
N PHE A 27 9.36 -5.79 -34.85
CA PHE A 27 10.55 -5.15 -34.27
C PHE A 27 10.26 -4.13 -33.16
N LEU A 28 9.07 -4.17 -32.56
CA LEU A 28 8.85 -3.41 -31.32
C LEU A 28 9.76 -3.98 -30.23
N THR A 29 10.68 -3.15 -29.75
CA THR A 29 11.61 -3.50 -28.67
C THR A 29 10.85 -3.90 -27.41
N GLU A 30 11.46 -4.72 -26.55
CA GLU A 30 10.85 -5.10 -25.26
C GLU A 30 10.46 -3.85 -24.42
N GLU A 31 11.19 -2.74 -24.62
CA GLU A 31 10.93 -1.44 -24.00
C GLU A 31 9.67 -0.75 -24.54
N GLU A 32 9.44 -0.79 -25.86
CA GLU A 32 8.23 -0.24 -26.49
C GLU A 32 6.99 -1.09 -26.19
N GLN A 33 7.15 -2.41 -26.13
CA GLN A 33 6.09 -3.31 -25.69
C GLN A 33 5.74 -3.08 -24.20
N ALA A 34 6.75 -2.83 -23.36
CA ALA A 34 6.54 -2.46 -21.95
C ALA A 34 5.87 -1.08 -21.80
N ALA A 35 6.27 -0.09 -22.61
CA ALA A 35 5.68 1.24 -22.63
C ALA A 35 4.21 1.23 -23.07
N GLN A 36 3.85 0.42 -24.07
CA GLN A 36 2.44 0.25 -24.48
C GLN A 36 1.60 -0.49 -23.44
N LYS A 37 2.18 -1.45 -22.71
CA LYS A 37 1.51 -2.12 -21.58
C LYS A 37 1.32 -1.18 -20.38
N ALA A 38 2.24 -0.25 -20.17
CA ALA A 38 2.17 0.79 -19.15
C ALA A 38 1.22 1.96 -19.54
N ALA A 39 1.02 2.22 -20.84
CA ALA A 39 0.16 3.27 -21.37
C ALA A 39 -1.33 2.87 -21.51
N GLN A 40 -1.71 1.62 -21.21
CA GLN A 40 -3.12 1.27 -21.14
C GLN A 40 -3.79 2.02 -19.99
N PRO A 41 -4.94 2.67 -20.21
CA PRO A 41 -5.65 3.35 -19.14
C PRO A 41 -5.99 2.33 -18.06
N ALA A 42 -5.54 2.60 -16.83
CA ALA A 42 -5.89 1.78 -15.67
C ALA A 42 -7.41 1.61 -15.67
N LYS A 43 -7.90 0.39 -15.91
CA LYS A 43 -9.31 0.08 -15.74
C LYS A 43 -9.68 0.58 -14.36
N LYS A 44 -10.63 1.53 -14.27
CA LYS A 44 -11.24 1.94 -13.01
C LYS A 44 -11.73 0.65 -12.37
N VAL A 45 -10.96 0.11 -11.41
CA VAL A 45 -11.41 -1.01 -10.60
C VAL A 45 -12.55 -0.41 -9.80
N ALA A 46 -13.78 -0.64 -10.27
CA ALA A 46 -14.97 -0.31 -9.52
C ALA A 46 -14.74 -0.84 -8.11
N ALA A 47 -14.78 0.05 -7.11
CA ALA A 47 -14.68 -0.38 -5.73
C ALA A 47 -15.75 -1.46 -5.55
N ARG A 48 -15.33 -2.70 -5.26
CA ARG A 48 -16.27 -3.69 -4.76
C ARG A 48 -16.88 -3.05 -3.52
N ARG A 49 -18.10 -2.54 -3.63
CA ARG A 49 -18.90 -2.15 -2.47
C ARG A 49 -19.03 -3.46 -1.69
N GLY A 50 -18.45 -3.50 -0.48
CA GLY A 50 -18.73 -4.61 0.41
C GLY A 50 -20.23 -4.66 0.64
N ASN A 51 -20.78 -5.85 0.92
CA ASN A 51 -22.12 -5.91 1.46
C ASN A 51 -22.10 -5.14 2.79
N PRO A 52 -22.81 -3.99 2.92
CA PRO A 52 -22.82 -3.23 4.17
C PRO A 52 -23.36 -4.06 5.35
N ASP A 53 -24.18 -5.07 5.04
CA ASP A 53 -24.79 -5.99 6.01
C ASP A 53 -24.00 -7.31 6.17
N GLY A 54 -22.86 -7.46 5.48
CA GLY A 54 -21.98 -8.63 5.57
C GLY A 54 -20.99 -8.53 6.74
N PRO A 55 -20.35 -9.65 7.13
CA PRO A 55 -19.34 -9.63 8.20
C PRO A 55 -18.23 -8.61 7.87
N LYS A 56 -18.00 -7.67 8.80
CA LYS A 56 -17.01 -6.62 8.61
C LYS A 56 -15.61 -7.19 8.39
N GLY A 57 -14.78 -6.49 7.63
CA GLY A 57 -13.35 -6.78 7.61
C GLY A 57 -12.77 -6.56 9.01
N LYS A 58 -12.20 -7.61 9.63
CA LYS A 58 -11.67 -7.52 10.99
C LYS A 58 -10.23 -7.01 10.95
N ILE A 59 -9.95 -5.87 11.59
CA ILE A 59 -8.58 -5.43 11.83
C ILE A 59 -7.98 -6.34 12.91
N VAL A 60 -7.03 -7.19 12.51
CA VAL A 60 -6.35 -8.13 13.42
C VAL A 60 -5.06 -7.55 13.99
N HIS A 61 -4.51 -6.52 13.34
CA HIS A 61 -3.34 -5.80 13.83
C HIS A 61 -3.26 -4.40 13.20
N ALA A 62 -2.89 -3.41 13.99
CA ALA A 62 -2.63 -2.05 13.53
C ALA A 62 -1.23 -1.65 14.01
N ARG A 63 -0.35 -1.29 13.06
CA ARG A 63 1.06 -1.02 13.34
C ARG A 63 1.52 0.32 12.78
N VAL A 64 2.31 1.05 13.56
CA VAL A 64 3.12 2.18 13.10
C VAL A 64 4.52 1.68 12.79
N ASP A 65 4.91 1.75 11.51
CA ASP A 65 6.27 1.44 11.05
C ASP A 65 6.61 2.36 9.88
N GLU A 66 7.57 3.26 10.08
CA GLU A 66 7.94 4.25 9.07
C GLU A 66 8.47 3.64 7.78
N ARG A 67 9.00 2.41 7.86
CA ARG A 67 9.50 1.65 6.70
C ARG A 67 8.40 0.84 6.01
N LEU A 68 7.17 0.89 6.51
CA LEU A 68 5.99 0.23 5.95
C LEU A 68 6.19 -1.29 5.81
N ILE A 69 6.15 -1.83 4.59
CA ILE A 69 6.42 -3.25 4.33
C ILE A 69 7.91 -3.39 4.02
N HIS A 70 8.68 -3.95 4.95
CA HIS A 70 10.12 -4.13 4.80
C HIS A 70 10.63 -5.42 5.46
N GLY A 71 11.73 -5.94 4.89
CA GLY A 71 12.45 -7.10 5.40
C GLY A 71 11.55 -8.29 5.72
N GLN A 72 11.96 -9.07 6.71
CA GLN A 72 11.15 -10.19 7.21
C GLN A 72 10.12 -9.74 8.26
N VAL A 73 10.20 -8.51 8.76
CA VAL A 73 9.35 -8.01 9.86
C VAL A 73 7.87 -8.02 9.46
N ALA A 74 7.55 -7.48 8.28
CA ALA A 74 6.18 -7.48 7.79
C ALA A 74 5.64 -8.91 7.58
N MET A 75 6.49 -9.83 7.12
CA MET A 75 6.14 -11.24 6.93
C MET A 75 5.86 -11.94 8.26
N VAL A 76 6.75 -11.80 9.25
CA VAL A 76 6.60 -12.38 10.58
C VAL A 76 5.32 -11.89 11.24
N TRP A 77 5.07 -10.58 11.28
CA TRP A 77 3.82 -10.04 11.83
C TRP A 77 2.59 -10.55 11.09
N THR A 78 2.62 -10.53 9.76
CA THR A 78 1.50 -11.00 8.93
C THR A 78 1.14 -12.45 9.25
N ASN A 79 2.13 -13.32 9.41
CA ASN A 79 1.92 -14.72 9.79
C ASN A 79 1.43 -14.85 11.24
N THR A 80 2.06 -14.15 12.19
CA THR A 80 1.70 -14.20 13.62
C THR A 80 0.25 -13.78 13.86
N VAL A 81 -0.21 -12.71 13.21
CA VAL A 81 -1.60 -12.23 13.35
C VAL A 81 -2.55 -12.87 12.35
N GLY A 82 -2.04 -13.77 11.51
CA GLY A 82 -2.77 -14.47 10.46
C GLY A 82 -3.43 -13.52 9.45
N ALA A 83 -2.86 -12.37 9.13
CA ALA A 83 -3.53 -11.41 8.25
C ALA A 83 -3.64 -11.94 6.80
N SER A 84 -4.82 -11.80 6.20
CA SER A 84 -5.06 -12.14 4.79
C SER A 84 -4.96 -10.93 3.84
N ARG A 85 -4.93 -9.71 4.42
CA ARG A 85 -4.69 -8.46 3.71
C ARG A 85 -3.80 -7.52 4.53
N ILE A 86 -2.87 -6.85 3.87
CA ILE A 86 -2.17 -5.67 4.39
C ILE A 86 -2.79 -4.41 3.77
N VAL A 87 -3.11 -3.43 4.59
CA VAL A 87 -3.53 -2.08 4.18
C VAL A 87 -2.45 -1.10 4.62
N VAL A 88 -1.68 -0.62 3.66
CA VAL A 88 -0.70 0.45 3.86
C VAL A 88 -1.40 1.80 3.68
N VAL A 89 -1.40 2.61 4.73
CA VAL A 89 -1.97 3.95 4.73
C VAL A 89 -0.83 4.96 4.64
N ASN A 90 -0.59 5.49 3.45
CA ASN A 90 0.44 6.49 3.20
C ASN A 90 0.17 7.30 1.94
N ASP A 91 -0.16 8.59 2.13
CA ASP A 91 -0.47 9.52 1.04
C ASP A 91 0.74 9.78 0.14
N ALA A 92 1.95 9.82 0.71
CA ALA A 92 3.18 10.08 -0.03
C ALA A 92 3.55 8.93 -0.97
N ALA A 93 3.41 7.67 -0.52
CA ALA A 93 3.68 6.49 -1.35
C ALA A 93 2.87 6.52 -2.65
N LEU A 94 1.61 6.97 -2.63
CA LEU A 94 0.79 7.04 -3.84
C LEU A 94 1.27 8.05 -4.89
N LYS A 95 2.18 8.96 -4.52
CA LYS A 95 2.78 9.96 -5.42
C LYS A 95 4.14 9.51 -5.96
N ASP A 96 4.66 8.38 -5.48
CA ASP A 96 5.99 7.88 -5.82
C ASP A 96 5.89 6.46 -6.43
N PRO A 97 6.02 6.33 -7.76
CA PRO A 97 5.96 5.03 -8.44
C PRO A 97 7.00 4.02 -7.96
N MET A 98 8.19 4.49 -7.56
CA MET A 98 9.26 3.62 -7.07
C MET A 98 8.89 3.04 -5.71
N VAL A 99 8.38 3.87 -4.79
CA VAL A 99 7.88 3.42 -3.48
C VAL A 99 6.71 2.44 -3.65
N LEU A 100 5.76 2.72 -4.55
CA LEU A 100 4.65 1.80 -4.83
C LEU A 100 5.12 0.44 -5.33
N SER A 101 6.09 0.43 -6.25
CA SER A 101 6.67 -0.81 -6.76
C SER A 101 7.36 -1.59 -5.65
N GLY A 102 8.16 -0.91 -4.83
CA GLY A 102 8.84 -1.50 -3.68
C GLY A 102 7.87 -2.16 -2.69
N LEU A 103 6.78 -1.48 -2.32
CA LEU A 103 5.76 -2.02 -1.41
C LEU A 103 5.05 -3.25 -2.00
N LYS A 104 4.78 -3.25 -3.32
CA LYS A 104 4.16 -4.39 -4.00
C LYS A 104 5.08 -5.60 -4.01
N MET A 105 6.38 -5.40 -4.23
CA MET A 105 7.38 -6.47 -4.22
C MET A 105 7.65 -7.00 -2.81
N ALA A 106 7.68 -6.13 -1.80
CA ALA A 106 7.95 -6.52 -0.41
C ALA A 106 6.79 -7.25 0.27
N LYS A 107 5.58 -7.19 -0.29
CA LYS A 107 4.38 -7.84 0.25
C LYS A 107 4.58 -9.36 0.39
N PRO A 108 4.29 -9.96 1.56
CA PRO A 108 4.31 -11.41 1.74
C PRO A 108 3.46 -12.17 0.72
N ALA A 109 3.92 -13.34 0.27
CA ALA A 109 3.19 -14.20 -0.65
C ALA A 109 1.82 -14.62 -0.08
N GLY A 110 0.82 -14.83 -0.94
CA GLY A 110 -0.53 -15.26 -0.52
C GLY A 110 -1.41 -14.18 0.15
N VAL A 111 -0.86 -13.00 0.45
CA VAL A 111 -1.59 -11.92 1.15
C VAL A 111 -2.04 -10.84 0.16
N LYS A 112 -3.24 -10.27 0.33
CA LYS A 112 -3.71 -9.15 -0.51
C LYS A 112 -3.08 -7.83 -0.05
N LEU A 113 -2.90 -6.86 -0.95
CA LEU A 113 -2.38 -5.54 -0.60
C LEU A 113 -3.34 -4.42 -1.02
N SER A 114 -3.44 -3.39 -0.19
CA SER A 114 -4.02 -2.11 -0.54
C SER A 114 -3.10 -1.01 -0.07
N ILE A 115 -2.75 -0.08 -0.96
CA ILE A 115 -2.01 1.14 -0.63
C ILE A 115 -2.96 2.30 -0.87
N VAL A 116 -3.26 3.07 0.17
CA VAL A 116 -4.32 4.08 0.17
C VAL A 116 -3.90 5.33 0.93
N THR A 117 -4.55 6.45 0.65
CA THR A 117 -4.43 7.65 1.51
C THR A 117 -5.18 7.44 2.82
N VAL A 118 -4.91 8.27 3.84
CA VAL A 118 -5.66 8.29 5.10
C VAL A 118 -7.15 8.46 4.83
N LYS A 119 -7.52 9.49 4.05
CA LYS A 119 -8.91 9.76 3.66
C LYS A 119 -9.57 8.54 2.99
N ARG A 120 -8.85 7.87 2.07
CA ARG A 120 -9.39 6.71 1.35
C ARG A 120 -9.47 5.49 2.25
N ALA A 121 -8.55 5.30 3.20
CA ALA A 121 -8.62 4.23 4.19
C ALA A 121 -9.88 4.34 5.03
N VAL A 122 -10.15 5.51 5.62
CA VAL A 122 -11.37 5.78 6.40
C VAL A 122 -12.62 5.45 5.59
N GLN A 123 -12.71 5.95 4.36
CA GLN A 123 -13.85 5.68 3.48
C GLN A 123 -14.02 4.18 3.23
N ARG A 124 -12.93 3.45 2.94
CA ARG A 124 -13.00 2.02 2.64
C ARG A 124 -13.41 1.17 3.84
N PHE A 125 -12.98 1.53 5.04
CA PHE A 125 -13.44 0.86 6.27
C PHE A 125 -14.93 1.13 6.51
N LYS A 126 -15.40 2.37 6.34
CA LYS A 126 -16.82 2.72 6.44
C LYS A 126 -17.69 2.01 5.39
N GLU A 127 -17.18 1.83 4.18
CA GLU A 127 -17.84 1.10 3.08
C GLU A 127 -17.76 -0.43 3.21
N ASN A 128 -17.22 -0.95 4.33
CA ASN A 128 -16.95 -2.37 4.53
C ASN A 128 -16.19 -3.03 3.35
N ALA A 129 -15.26 -2.29 2.73
CA ALA A 129 -14.59 -2.69 1.49
C ALA A 129 -13.60 -3.86 1.67
N TYR A 130 -13.44 -4.35 2.91
CA TYR A 130 -12.57 -5.45 3.31
C TYR A 130 -13.34 -6.60 3.97
N ALA A 131 -14.66 -6.68 3.76
CA ALA A 131 -15.50 -7.76 4.28
C ALA A 131 -14.87 -9.15 4.03
N GLY A 132 -14.78 -9.95 5.10
CA GLY A 132 -14.17 -11.29 5.09
C GLY A 132 -12.63 -11.33 5.08
N ASP A 133 -11.94 -10.19 4.96
CA ASP A 133 -10.48 -10.15 5.13
C ASP A 133 -10.10 -9.97 6.62
N ARG A 134 -9.02 -10.62 7.04
CA ARG A 134 -8.30 -10.31 8.30
C ARG A 134 -7.24 -9.28 7.98
N VAL A 135 -7.46 -8.04 8.40
CA VAL A 135 -6.73 -6.86 7.95
C VAL A 135 -5.60 -6.51 8.90
N PHE A 136 -4.39 -6.40 8.36
CA PHE A 136 -3.24 -5.79 9.01
C PHE A 136 -3.04 -4.38 8.46
N VAL A 137 -3.31 -3.36 9.28
CA VAL A 137 -3.12 -1.95 8.93
C VAL A 137 -1.71 -1.51 9.30
N ILE A 138 -1.04 -0.82 8.37
CA ILE A 138 0.28 -0.21 8.60
C ILE A 138 0.22 1.26 8.21
N THR A 139 0.51 2.15 9.16
CA THR A 139 0.74 3.58 8.88
C THR A 139 2.22 3.92 8.97
N LYS A 140 2.63 4.97 8.26
CA LYS A 140 4.03 5.45 8.32
C LYS A 140 4.36 6.11 9.66
N ASN A 141 3.40 6.78 10.28
CA ASN A 141 3.61 7.59 11.47
C ASN A 141 2.42 7.46 12.45
N VAL A 142 2.64 7.93 13.68
CA VAL A 142 1.67 7.87 14.78
C VAL A 142 0.45 8.72 14.48
N THR A 143 0.65 9.93 13.94
CA THR A 143 -0.44 10.86 13.62
C THR A 143 -1.45 10.28 12.64
N ASP A 144 -0.99 9.61 11.57
CA ASP A 144 -1.87 8.95 10.60
C ASP A 144 -2.68 7.83 11.26
N MET A 145 -2.09 7.09 12.21
CA MET A 145 -2.80 6.04 12.96
C MET A 145 -3.88 6.65 13.85
N ALA A 146 -3.52 7.69 14.62
CA ALA A 146 -4.47 8.41 15.46
C ALA A 146 -5.61 9.01 14.63
N GLU A 147 -5.32 9.53 13.44
CA GLU A 147 -6.33 10.08 12.54
C GLU A 147 -7.33 9.02 12.04
N LEU A 148 -6.90 7.79 11.77
CA LEU A 148 -7.82 6.70 11.44
C LEU A 148 -8.79 6.44 12.60
N ILE A 149 -8.27 6.40 13.83
CA ILE A 149 -9.06 6.19 15.04
C ILE A 149 -10.06 7.34 15.24
N ARG A 150 -9.60 8.60 15.18
CA ARG A 150 -10.47 9.80 15.29
C ARG A 150 -11.62 9.79 14.31
N GLN A 151 -11.38 9.29 13.09
CA GLN A 151 -12.41 9.24 12.05
C GLN A 151 -13.32 7.99 12.13
N GLY A 152 -13.20 7.19 13.19
CA GLY A 152 -14.07 6.07 13.52
C GLY A 152 -13.68 4.76 12.86
N VAL A 153 -12.41 4.56 12.48
CA VAL A 153 -11.92 3.23 12.10
C VAL A 153 -11.73 2.40 13.38
N GLU A 154 -12.45 1.28 13.47
CA GLU A 154 -12.46 0.38 14.63
C GLU A 154 -11.10 -0.34 14.79
N ILE A 155 -10.20 0.20 15.62
CA ILE A 155 -8.86 -0.35 15.91
C ILE A 155 -8.79 -0.71 17.39
N GLU A 156 -8.77 -2.00 17.73
CA GLU A 156 -8.79 -2.45 19.14
C GLU A 156 -7.50 -2.11 19.90
N ARG A 157 -6.35 -2.15 19.22
CA ARG A 157 -5.03 -1.87 19.80
C ARG A 157 -4.02 -1.45 18.75
N VAL A 158 -3.03 -0.66 19.15
CA VAL A 158 -1.97 -0.15 18.27
C VAL A 158 -0.60 -0.66 18.71
N ASN A 159 0.21 -1.07 17.75
CA ASN A 159 1.60 -1.43 17.96
C ASN A 159 2.55 -0.42 17.29
N VAL A 160 3.38 0.26 18.06
CA VAL A 160 4.43 1.15 17.55
C VAL A 160 5.71 0.37 17.40
N GLY A 161 6.00 -0.05 16.18
CA GLY A 161 7.19 -0.85 15.90
C GLY A 161 8.41 -0.02 15.55
N ASN A 162 8.22 1.00 14.70
CA ASN A 162 9.31 1.84 14.26
C ASN A 162 8.84 3.27 13.99
N VAL A 163 9.56 4.22 14.60
CA VAL A 163 9.48 5.64 14.30
C VAL A 163 10.91 6.16 14.25
N ALA A 164 11.33 6.66 13.08
CA ALA A 164 12.71 7.09 12.90
C ALA A 164 13.03 8.34 13.72
N LYS A 165 14.30 8.51 14.05
CA LYS A 165 14.79 9.71 14.72
C LYS A 165 14.59 10.91 13.80
N ARG A 166 13.95 11.94 14.32
CA ARG A 166 13.80 13.25 13.67
C ARG A 166 14.07 14.37 14.67
N GLU A 167 14.19 15.58 14.17
CA GLU A 167 14.38 16.77 15.01
C GLU A 167 13.30 16.85 16.10
N GLY A 168 13.72 17.17 17.33
CA GLY A 168 12.82 17.26 18.49
C GLY A 168 12.28 15.93 19.03
N SER A 169 12.66 14.77 18.45
CA SER A 169 12.23 13.47 18.97
C SER A 169 13.11 12.97 20.12
N LYS A 170 12.48 12.37 21.13
CA LYS A 170 13.12 11.64 22.24
C LYS A 170 13.14 10.14 21.90
N ASN A 171 14.28 9.49 22.13
CA ASN A 171 14.38 8.04 21.96
C ASN A 171 13.80 7.33 23.19
N ILE A 172 12.80 6.47 22.99
CA ILE A 172 12.20 5.68 24.07
C ILE A 172 12.55 4.19 23.96
N LYS A 173 12.87 3.72 22.75
CA LYS A 173 13.30 2.35 22.47
C LYS A 173 14.23 2.36 21.25
N LYS A 174 15.01 1.28 21.05
CA LYS A 174 15.97 1.13 19.95
C LYS A 174 15.46 1.60 18.58
N SER A 175 14.20 1.34 18.27
CA SER A 175 13.56 1.67 16.99
C SER A 175 12.49 2.75 17.06
N VAL A 176 12.26 3.36 18.22
CA VAL A 176 11.12 4.26 18.45
C VAL A 176 11.61 5.57 19.02
N ASN A 177 11.47 6.63 18.22
CA ASN A 177 11.74 8.01 18.59
C ASN A 177 10.46 8.81 18.44
N LEU A 178 10.06 9.56 19.47
CA LEU A 178 8.77 10.24 19.52
C LEU A 178 8.98 11.73 19.75
N THR A 179 8.29 12.55 18.97
CA THR A 179 8.14 13.98 19.23
C THR A 179 7.04 14.22 20.26
N GLU A 180 6.94 15.44 20.79
CA GLU A 180 5.84 15.83 21.68
C GLU A 180 4.47 15.61 21.02
N LYS A 181 4.35 15.81 19.70
CA LYS A 181 3.12 15.52 18.98
C LYS A 181 2.80 14.02 18.98
N ASP A 182 3.79 13.16 18.75
CA ASP A 182 3.56 11.71 18.76
C ASP A 182 3.12 11.24 20.15
N ILE A 183 3.72 11.80 21.22
CA ILE A 183 3.36 11.51 22.60
C ILE A 183 1.91 11.93 22.86
N ALA A 184 1.50 13.13 22.44
CA ALA A 184 0.12 13.59 22.57
C ALA A 184 -0.87 12.70 21.80
N ASP A 185 -0.57 12.33 20.55
CA ASP A 185 -1.41 11.42 19.76
C ASP A 185 -1.51 10.03 20.44
N ILE A 186 -0.43 9.53 21.07
CA ILE A 186 -0.43 8.26 21.81
C ILE A 186 -1.32 8.34 23.05
N HIS A 187 -1.22 9.41 23.83
CA HIS A 187 -2.09 9.62 24.99
C HIS A 187 -3.56 9.68 24.56
N GLU A 188 -3.88 10.43 23.50
CA GLU A 188 -5.23 10.49 22.94
C GLU A 188 -5.76 9.10 22.56
N MET A 189 -4.95 8.27 21.90
CA MET A 189 -5.34 6.89 21.56
C MET A 189 -5.62 6.04 22.80
N ILE A 190 -4.75 6.11 23.82
CA ILE A 190 -4.89 5.35 25.06
C ILE A 190 -6.13 5.81 25.84
N ASP A 191 -6.33 7.11 26.00
CA ASP A 191 -7.48 7.71 26.69
C ASP A 191 -8.79 7.41 25.96
N GLY A 192 -8.74 7.26 24.63
CA GLY A 192 -9.83 6.78 23.80
C GLY A 192 -10.10 5.28 23.89
N GLY A 193 -9.37 4.53 24.73
CA GLY A 193 -9.57 3.10 24.94
C GLY A 193 -8.83 2.20 23.97
N HIS A 194 -7.80 2.70 23.28
CA HIS A 194 -6.97 1.93 22.35
C HIS A 194 -5.55 1.75 22.92
N PRO A 195 -5.26 0.61 23.59
CA PRO A 195 -3.94 0.38 24.16
C PRO A 195 -2.84 0.46 23.10
N VAL A 196 -1.75 1.15 23.44
CA VAL A 196 -0.59 1.33 22.56
C VAL A 196 0.61 0.58 23.14
N THR A 197 1.21 -0.32 22.38
CA THR A 197 2.42 -1.07 22.77
C THR A 197 3.60 -0.73 21.88
N ALA A 198 4.81 -1.06 22.31
CA ALA A 198 6.03 -0.82 21.52
C ALA A 198 6.82 -2.11 21.27
N GLN A 199 6.62 -2.75 20.11
CA GLN A 199 7.32 -3.98 19.72
C GLN A 199 7.81 -3.93 18.27
N MET A 200 9.09 -4.16 18.03
CA MET A 200 9.61 -4.29 16.66
C MET A 200 9.13 -5.59 16.01
N ILE A 201 9.21 -6.71 16.75
CA ILE A 201 8.83 -8.07 16.31
C ILE A 201 7.98 -8.75 17.38
N PRO A 202 7.20 -9.79 17.03
CA PRO A 202 6.28 -10.43 17.98
C PRO A 202 6.92 -11.07 19.21
N ASN A 203 8.20 -11.46 19.12
CA ASN A 203 8.90 -12.12 20.23
C ASN A 203 9.45 -11.13 21.27
N GLU A 204 9.29 -9.82 21.07
CA GLU A 204 9.58 -8.82 22.10
C GLU A 204 8.44 -8.76 23.13
N SER A 205 8.73 -8.23 24.33
CA SER A 205 7.71 -8.02 25.37
C SER A 205 6.56 -7.13 24.88
N ASP A 206 5.32 -7.60 25.03
CA ASP A 206 4.11 -6.85 24.69
C ASP A 206 3.72 -5.91 25.83
N GLN A 207 4.53 -4.86 26.04
CA GLN A 207 4.32 -3.87 27.10
C GLN A 207 3.72 -2.58 26.55
N SER A 208 2.94 -1.90 27.40
CA SER A 208 2.47 -0.54 27.15
C SER A 208 3.64 0.37 26.78
N ILE A 209 3.44 1.22 25.77
CA ILE A 209 4.46 2.18 25.35
C ILE A 209 4.81 3.18 26.45
N LEU A 210 3.89 3.41 27.41
CA LEU A 210 4.07 4.32 28.54
C LEU A 210 5.24 3.88 29.44
N GLU A 211 5.53 2.58 29.53
CA GLU A 211 6.66 2.04 30.32
C GLU A 211 8.03 2.58 29.86
N TYR A 212 8.10 3.06 28.62
CA TYR A 212 9.31 3.55 27.99
C TYR A 212 9.35 5.08 27.87
N MET A 213 8.25 5.76 28.22
CA MET A 213 8.15 7.23 28.24
C MET A 213 8.54 7.74 29.64
N LYS A 214 9.84 7.82 29.90
CA LYS A 214 10.39 8.37 31.15
C LYS A 214 10.95 9.77 30.94
#